data_AF-A0A9D7Y4H1-F1
#
_entry.id   AF-A0A9D7Y4H1-F1
#
_cell.length_a   1.000
_cell.length_b   1.000
_cell.length_c   1.000
_cell.angle_alpha   90.00
_cell.angle_beta   90.00
_cell.angle_gamma   90.00
#
_symmetry.space_group_name_H-M   'P 1'
#
loop_
_entity.id
_entity.type
_entity.pdbx_description
1 polymer ?
#
loop_
_entity_poly.entity_id
_entity_poly.type
_entity_poly.pdbx_seq_one_letter_code
_entity_poly.pdbx_strand_id
1 'polypeptide(L)'
;MKLILVFLFTFLLMLGCKKVKTRTCYTNVGIGRIIGYDPCGHYKAPNKVFGAGFVLEIDRGISKDSVVTYQIPEGLFEFPVIDYWATANGAFLFPIELQNRYKISFTYKVATGNDKEGYVCSGNVNLGPYNQAVKERQILVSCISKR
;
A
#
# COMPACT_ATOMS: atom_id res chain seq x y z
N MET A 1 -46.08 -23.48 -22.14
CA MET A 1 -45.31 -22.21 -22.07
C MET A 1 -45.31 -21.52 -20.71
N LYS A 2 -46.40 -21.53 -19.93
CA LYS A 2 -46.44 -20.84 -18.61
C LYS A 2 -45.47 -21.41 -17.55
N LEU A 3 -45.17 -22.71 -17.59
CA LEU A 3 -44.27 -23.37 -16.62
C LEU A 3 -42.79 -22.98 -16.77
N ILE A 4 -42.35 -22.65 -18.00
CA ILE A 4 -40.95 -22.28 -18.28
C ILE A 4 -40.64 -20.89 -17.69
N LEU A 5 -41.62 -19.99 -17.68
CA LEU A 5 -41.48 -18.63 -17.17
C LEU A 5 -41.33 -18.57 -15.65
N VAL A 6 -41.98 -19.50 -14.93
CA VAL A 6 -41.85 -19.61 -13.46
C VAL A 6 -40.46 -20.13 -13.07
N PHE A 7 -39.92 -21.08 -13.84
CA PHE A 7 -38.58 -21.64 -13.60
C PHE A 7 -37.46 -20.62 -13.87
N LEU A 8 -37.65 -19.73 -14.84
CA LEU A 8 -36.69 -18.66 -15.15
C LEU A 8 -36.66 -17.60 -14.03
N PHE A 9 -37.81 -17.29 -13.43
CA PHE A 9 -37.93 -16.29 -12.38
C PHE A 9 -37.32 -16.76 -11.04
N THR A 10 -37.43 -18.05 -10.72
CA THR A 10 -36.78 -18.63 -9.53
C THR A 10 -35.26 -18.76 -9.69
N PHE A 11 -34.75 -18.95 -10.92
CA PHE A 11 -33.30 -19.01 -11.16
C PHE A 11 -32.62 -17.63 -10.98
N LEU A 12 -33.31 -16.54 -11.34
CA LEU A 12 -32.80 -15.18 -11.17
C LEU A 12 -32.69 -14.74 -9.70
N LEU A 13 -33.51 -15.31 -8.81
CA LEU A 13 -33.46 -15.03 -7.36
C LEU A 13 -32.27 -15.73 -6.65
N MET A 14 -31.68 -16.76 -7.28
CA MET A 14 -30.52 -17.48 -6.76
C MET A 14 -29.18 -16.77 -7.04
N LEU A 15 -29.17 -15.72 -7.87
CA LEU A 15 -28.05 -14.79 -8.00
C LEU A 15 -28.05 -13.83 -6.81
N GLY A 16 -28.05 -14.40 -5.60
CA GLY A 16 -27.91 -13.68 -4.36
C GLY A 16 -26.63 -12.86 -4.43
N CYS A 17 -26.76 -11.56 -4.14
CA CYS A 17 -25.64 -10.68 -3.84
C CYS A 17 -24.64 -11.44 -2.96
N LYS A 18 -23.48 -11.81 -3.52
CA LYS A 18 -22.34 -12.20 -2.71
C LYS A 18 -22.11 -11.05 -1.75
N LYS A 19 -22.45 -11.24 -0.46
CA LYS A 19 -22.04 -10.31 0.59
C LYS A 19 -20.57 -10.09 0.39
N VAL A 20 -20.19 -8.86 0.04
CA VAL A 20 -18.80 -8.41 -0.01
C VAL A 20 -18.22 -8.85 1.33
N LYS A 21 -17.28 -9.80 1.30
CA LYS A 21 -16.58 -10.24 2.51
C LYS A 21 -16.14 -8.97 3.22
N THR A 22 -16.72 -8.71 4.39
CA THR A 22 -16.28 -7.63 5.26
C THR A 22 -14.78 -7.77 5.39
N ARG A 23 -14.04 -6.81 4.84
CA ARG A 23 -12.58 -6.83 4.83
C ARG A 23 -12.15 -6.82 6.30
N THR A 24 -11.76 -7.98 6.82
CA THR A 24 -11.37 -8.11 8.23
C THR A 24 -10.13 -7.25 8.44
N CYS A 25 -10.27 -6.20 9.24
CA CYS A 25 -9.16 -5.34 9.63
C CYS A 25 -8.16 -6.13 10.47
N TYR A 26 -6.89 -5.72 10.42
CA TYR A 26 -5.89 -6.23 11.35
C TYR A 26 -6.09 -5.63 12.74
N THR A 27 -5.42 -6.18 13.74
CA THR A 27 -5.61 -5.79 15.14
C THR A 27 -4.74 -4.62 15.58
N ASN A 28 -3.52 -4.48 15.04
CA ASN A 28 -2.66 -3.36 15.44
C ASN A 28 -3.13 -2.08 14.75
N VAL A 29 -3.33 -1.03 15.54
CA VAL A 29 -3.70 0.29 15.02
C VAL A 29 -2.44 1.12 14.79
N GLY A 30 -2.37 1.78 13.65
CA GLY A 30 -1.32 2.72 13.28
C GLY A 30 -1.90 4.08 12.92
N ILE A 31 -1.24 5.13 13.38
CA ILE A 31 -1.44 6.50 12.92
C ILE A 31 -0.09 6.96 12.37
N GLY A 32 -0.11 7.66 11.25
CA GLY A 32 1.15 8.01 10.61
C GLY A 32 0.96 8.79 9.32
N ARG A 33 1.98 8.73 8.48
CA ARG A 33 1.97 9.34 7.15
C ARG A 33 2.83 8.57 6.16
N ILE A 34 2.48 8.70 4.89
CA ILE A 34 3.30 8.20 3.79
C ILE A 34 4.43 9.20 3.56
N ILE A 35 5.67 8.78 3.78
CA ILE A 35 6.85 9.66 3.71
C ILE A 35 7.69 9.45 2.47
N GLY A 36 7.43 8.39 1.71
CA GLY A 36 8.26 8.04 0.56
C GLY A 36 7.77 6.78 -0.16
N TYR A 37 8.63 6.23 -0.99
CA TYR A 37 8.35 5.10 -1.86
C TYR A 37 9.48 4.07 -1.83
N ASP A 38 9.19 2.83 -2.25
CA ASP A 38 10.22 1.84 -2.54
C ASP A 38 10.87 2.20 -3.89
N PRO A 39 12.17 2.55 -3.90
CA PRO A 39 12.86 3.00 -5.10
C PRO A 39 13.04 1.89 -6.16
N CYS A 40 12.80 0.62 -5.85
CA CYS A 40 12.84 -0.46 -6.84
C CYS A 40 11.43 -0.89 -7.29
N GLY A 41 10.44 -0.83 -6.40
CA GLY A 41 9.05 -1.06 -6.75
C GLY A 41 8.47 0.00 -7.69
N HIS A 42 8.81 1.29 -7.49
CA HIS A 42 8.28 2.41 -8.29
C HIS A 42 8.81 2.49 -9.73
N TYR A 43 9.90 1.79 -10.08
CA TYR A 43 10.48 1.82 -11.43
C TYR A 43 10.05 0.66 -12.34
N LYS A 44 9.08 -0.16 -11.90
CA LYS A 44 8.58 -1.24 -12.75
C LYS A 44 7.67 -0.68 -13.85
N ALA A 45 8.03 -0.91 -15.12
CA ALA A 45 7.11 -0.77 -16.24
C ALA A 45 5.92 -1.75 -16.06
N PRO A 46 4.65 -1.32 -16.16
CA PRO A 46 4.18 -0.03 -16.68
C PRO A 46 3.77 0.92 -15.55
N ASN A 47 4.71 1.64 -14.93
CA ASN A 47 4.49 2.75 -13.99
C ASN A 47 3.24 2.62 -13.11
N LYS A 48 2.96 1.42 -12.58
CA LYS A 48 1.82 1.24 -11.69
C LYS A 48 2.27 1.76 -10.34
N VAL A 49 1.94 3.02 -10.06
CA VAL A 49 2.14 3.65 -8.74
C VAL A 49 1.49 2.80 -7.64
N PHE A 50 0.43 2.07 -7.98
CA PHE A 50 -0.22 1.12 -7.07
C PHE A 50 0.48 -0.24 -7.01
N GLY A 51 0.84 -0.64 -5.78
CA GLY A 51 1.60 -1.86 -5.49
C GLY A 51 3.11 -1.69 -5.53
N ALA A 52 3.61 -0.52 -5.91
CA ALA A 52 5.02 -0.23 -6.09
C ALA A 52 5.80 0.09 -4.80
N GLY A 53 5.20 -0.12 -3.63
CA GLY A 53 5.82 0.05 -2.32
C GLY A 53 5.86 1.50 -1.86
N PHE A 54 5.41 1.71 -0.62
CA PHE A 54 5.39 2.99 0.06
C PHE A 54 6.08 2.89 1.42
N VAL A 55 6.82 3.94 1.77
CA VAL A 55 7.42 4.07 3.10
C VAL A 55 6.45 4.81 4.01
N LEU A 56 6.10 4.17 5.13
CA LEU A 56 5.23 4.70 6.17
C LEU A 56 6.05 5.09 7.38
N GLU A 57 5.80 6.30 7.89
CA GLU A 57 6.21 6.72 9.22
C GLU A 57 5.04 6.48 10.18
N ILE A 58 5.21 5.56 11.14
CA ILE A 58 4.24 5.24 12.18
C ILE A 58 4.59 6.04 13.42
N ASP A 59 3.61 6.77 13.95
CA ASP A 59 3.69 7.49 15.21
C ASP A 59 3.49 6.52 16.39
N ARG A 60 4.48 6.47 17.30
CA ARG A 60 4.45 5.70 18.55
C ARG A 60 4.32 6.60 19.78
N GLY A 61 3.90 7.85 19.61
CA GLY A 61 3.82 8.86 20.66
C GLY A 61 5.17 9.52 20.93
N ILE A 62 6.15 8.76 21.44
CA ILE A 62 7.49 9.28 21.80
C ILE A 62 8.56 9.02 20.73
N SER A 63 8.28 8.12 19.79
CA SER A 63 9.20 7.76 18.72
C SER A 63 8.44 7.57 17.41
N LYS A 64 9.21 7.50 16.33
CA LYS A 64 8.67 7.25 14.99
C LYS A 64 9.38 6.07 14.36
N ASP A 65 8.59 5.22 13.74
CA ASP A 65 9.07 4.03 13.04
C ASP A 65 8.85 4.17 11.55
N SER A 66 9.89 3.95 10.75
CA SER A 66 9.75 3.81 9.30
C SER A 66 9.65 2.33 8.91
N VAL A 67 8.67 2.00 8.08
CA VAL A 67 8.40 0.66 7.54
C VAL A 67 7.97 0.76 6.08
N VAL A 68 8.03 -0.34 5.33
CA VAL A 68 7.49 -0.42 3.96
C VAL A 68 6.16 -1.17 3.91
N THR A 69 5.27 -0.78 3.01
CA THR A 69 4.07 -1.55 2.66
C THR A 69 3.76 -1.46 1.16
N TYR A 70 3.15 -2.50 0.63
CA TYR A 70 2.75 -2.59 -0.79
C TYR A 70 1.22 -2.59 -0.95
N GLN A 71 0.47 -2.34 0.14
CA GLN A 71 -0.98 -2.49 0.20
C GLN A 71 -1.75 -1.17 0.29
N ILE A 72 -1.12 -0.04 -0.09
CA ILE A 72 -1.82 1.24 -0.21
C ILE A 72 -2.81 1.15 -1.38
N PRO A 73 -4.12 1.38 -1.15
CA PRO A 73 -5.14 1.20 -2.17
C PRO A 73 -5.15 2.33 -3.19
N GLU A 74 -5.59 1.98 -4.41
CA GLU A 74 -5.82 2.93 -5.50
C GLU A 74 -6.79 4.05 -5.13
N GLY A 75 -6.45 5.27 -5.54
CA GLY A 75 -7.25 6.47 -5.28
C GLY A 75 -7.20 6.97 -3.83
N LEU A 76 -6.40 6.37 -2.93
CA LEU A 76 -6.24 6.92 -1.59
C LEU A 76 -5.62 8.31 -1.66
N PHE A 77 -4.56 8.52 -2.44
CA PHE A 77 -4.02 9.85 -2.72
C PHE A 77 -3.58 9.94 -4.18
N GLU A 78 -3.45 11.17 -4.66
CA GLU A 78 -2.72 11.46 -5.88
C GLU A 78 -1.25 11.66 -5.50
N PHE A 79 -0.41 10.69 -5.85
CA PHE A 79 1.03 10.76 -5.60
C PHE A 79 1.74 11.44 -6.77
N PRO A 80 2.83 12.18 -6.52
CA PRO A 80 3.61 12.80 -7.58
C PRO A 80 4.25 11.73 -8.46
N VAL A 81 4.50 12.10 -9.72
CA VAL A 81 5.40 11.33 -10.57
C VAL A 81 6.81 11.42 -9.99
N ILE A 82 7.49 10.29 -9.91
CA ILE A 82 8.84 10.20 -9.36
C ILE A 82 9.86 10.39 -10.48
N ASP A 83 10.85 11.24 -10.23
CA ASP A 83 11.97 11.45 -11.15
C ASP A 83 13.00 10.31 -11.05
N TYR A 84 13.23 9.64 -12.18
CA TYR A 84 14.24 8.59 -12.36
C TYR A 84 15.61 8.96 -11.79
N TRP A 85 16.06 10.18 -12.05
CA TRP A 85 17.39 10.62 -11.63
C TRP A 85 17.47 10.82 -10.12
N ALA A 86 16.41 11.34 -9.50
CA ALA A 86 16.34 11.47 -8.05
C ALA A 86 16.44 10.08 -7.39
N THR A 87 15.69 9.10 -7.91
CA THR A 87 15.73 7.76 -7.34
C THR A 87 17.04 7.02 -7.60
N ALA A 88 17.63 7.12 -8.78
CA ALA A 88 18.93 6.51 -9.07
C ALA A 88 19.99 6.95 -8.04
N ASN A 89 19.92 8.20 -7.58
CA ASN A 89 20.79 8.77 -6.55
C ASN A 89 20.39 8.41 -5.10
N GLY A 90 19.39 7.55 -4.91
CA GLY A 90 18.94 7.06 -3.61
C GLY A 90 17.93 7.97 -2.90
N ALA A 91 17.35 8.96 -3.58
CA ALA A 91 16.24 9.71 -3.01
C ALA A 91 14.99 8.82 -3.02
N PHE A 92 14.39 8.62 -1.85
CA PHE A 92 13.16 7.82 -1.70
C PHE A 92 12.09 8.53 -0.85
N LEU A 93 12.46 9.63 -0.19
CA LEU A 93 11.58 10.43 0.64
C LEU A 93 10.91 11.52 -0.20
N PHE A 94 9.63 11.76 0.08
CA PHE A 94 8.93 12.93 -0.43
C PHE A 94 9.38 14.20 0.29
N PRO A 95 9.27 15.38 -0.35
CA PRO A 95 9.34 16.67 0.33
C PRO A 95 8.39 16.75 1.53
N ILE A 96 8.78 17.45 2.60
CA ILE A 96 8.04 17.49 3.86
C ILE A 96 6.59 17.99 3.70
N GLU A 97 6.36 18.87 2.73
CA GLU A 97 5.05 19.42 2.37
C GLU A 97 4.12 18.35 1.78
N LEU A 98 4.67 17.37 1.07
CA LEU A 98 3.93 16.21 0.57
C LEU A 98 3.68 15.20 1.71
N GLN A 99 4.70 14.92 2.53
CA GLN A 99 4.55 14.02 3.68
C GLN A 99 3.42 14.49 4.62
N ASN A 100 3.30 15.80 4.85
CA ASN A 100 2.26 16.37 5.70
C ASN A 100 0.85 16.27 5.11
N ARG A 101 0.70 16.05 3.80
CA ARG A 101 -0.57 15.82 3.12
C ARG A 101 -1.00 14.35 3.16
N TYR A 102 -0.07 13.42 3.25
CA TYR A 102 -0.35 11.98 3.20
C TYR A 102 -0.52 11.36 4.58
N LYS A 103 -1.27 12.03 5.46
CA LYS A 103 -1.59 11.53 6.80
C LYS A 103 -2.66 10.46 6.72
N ILE A 104 -2.44 9.37 7.46
CA ILE A 104 -3.30 8.19 7.43
C ILE A 104 -3.51 7.61 8.83
N SER A 105 -4.65 6.95 8.99
CA SER A 105 -4.89 5.96 10.04
C SER A 105 -5.15 4.62 9.39
N PHE A 106 -4.66 3.54 10.00
CA PHE A 106 -4.73 2.21 9.41
C PHE A 106 -4.63 1.13 10.47
N THR A 107 -4.97 -0.09 10.09
CA THR A 107 -4.63 -1.29 10.87
C THR A 107 -3.56 -2.10 10.15
N TYR A 108 -2.70 -2.80 10.89
CA TYR A 108 -1.61 -3.54 10.27
C TYR A 108 -1.23 -4.83 11.03
N LYS A 109 -0.50 -5.69 10.33
CA LYS A 109 0.33 -6.75 10.94
C LYS A 109 1.74 -6.69 10.37
N VAL A 110 2.73 -7.17 11.13
CA VAL A 110 4.10 -7.32 10.62
C VAL A 110 4.12 -8.45 9.60
N ALA A 111 4.75 -8.22 8.44
CA ALA A 111 4.91 -9.24 7.42
C ALA A 111 6.00 -10.23 7.84
N THR A 112 5.75 -11.53 7.68
CA THR A 112 6.66 -12.62 8.05
C THR A 112 6.89 -13.55 6.87
N GLY A 113 8.11 -14.06 6.71
CA GLY A 113 8.47 -15.06 5.70
C GLY A 113 7.89 -14.75 4.31
N ASN A 114 6.93 -15.57 3.90
CA ASN A 114 6.28 -15.54 2.59
C ASN A 114 5.34 -14.34 2.37
N ASP A 115 4.95 -13.61 3.42
CA ASP A 115 4.13 -12.39 3.30
C ASP A 115 4.98 -11.18 2.86
N LYS A 116 6.32 -11.29 2.89
CA LYS A 116 7.19 -10.19 2.46
C LYS A 116 7.20 -10.10 0.93
N GLU A 117 7.19 -8.87 0.45
CA GLU A 117 7.33 -8.53 -0.96
C GLU A 117 8.65 -7.79 -1.13
N GLY A 118 9.36 -8.12 -2.21
CA GLY A 118 10.60 -7.46 -2.58
C GLY A 118 10.66 -7.28 -4.08
N TYR A 119 11.18 -6.14 -4.51
CA TYR A 119 11.36 -5.82 -5.91
C TYR A 119 12.85 -5.81 -6.24
N VAL A 120 13.20 -6.50 -7.33
CA VAL A 120 14.54 -6.40 -7.90
C VAL A 120 14.63 -5.11 -8.70
N CYS A 121 15.62 -4.28 -8.37
CA CYS A 121 15.86 -3.02 -9.07
C CYS A 121 16.39 -3.33 -10.47
N SER A 122 15.77 -2.74 -11.50
CA SER A 122 16.23 -2.90 -12.89
C SER A 122 17.45 -2.03 -13.23
N GLY A 123 17.89 -1.16 -12.30
CA GLY A 123 19.03 -0.27 -12.46
C GLY A 123 19.90 -0.18 -11.20
N ASN A 124 21.05 0.49 -11.32
CA ASN A 124 21.97 0.72 -10.21
C ASN A 124 21.44 1.86 -9.31
N VAL A 125 20.60 1.50 -8.34
CA VAL A 125 19.99 2.42 -7.38
C VAL A 125 20.73 2.33 -6.06
N ASN A 126 21.12 3.48 -5.50
CA ASN A 126 21.72 3.51 -4.16
C ASN A 126 20.66 3.25 -3.07
N LEU A 127 20.58 2.01 -2.60
CA LEU A 127 19.61 1.58 -1.57
C LEU A 127 20.08 1.75 -0.13
N GLY A 128 21.33 2.17 0.12
CA GLY A 128 21.88 2.28 1.48
C GLY A 128 20.99 3.10 2.43
N PRO A 129 20.64 4.35 2.07
CA PRO A 129 19.77 5.20 2.89
C PRO A 129 18.37 4.62 3.08
N TYR A 130 17.79 4.02 2.04
CA TYR A 130 16.48 3.37 2.10
C TYR A 130 16.49 2.19 3.08
N ASN A 131 17.43 1.27 2.92
CA ASN A 131 17.58 0.08 3.77
C ASN A 131 17.81 0.47 5.23
N GLN A 132 18.59 1.52 5.49
CA GLN A 132 18.81 2.04 6.85
C GLN A 132 17.53 2.60 7.47
N ALA A 133 16.70 3.29 6.68
CA ALA A 133 15.47 3.89 7.15
C ALA A 133 14.40 2.83 7.47
N VAL A 134 14.15 1.87 6.58
CA VAL A 134 13.08 0.87 6.76
C VAL A 134 13.53 -0.35 7.57
N LYS A 135 14.84 -0.61 7.66
CA LYS A 135 15.43 -1.77 8.36
C LYS A 135 14.80 -3.11 7.96
N GLU A 136 14.46 -3.25 6.68
CA GLU A 136 13.76 -4.41 6.10
C GLU A 136 12.43 -4.78 6.79
N ARG A 137 11.83 -3.82 7.51
CA ARG A 137 10.54 -4.00 8.19
C ARG A 137 9.42 -3.69 7.20
N GLN A 138 8.67 -4.73 6.88
CA GLN A 138 7.46 -4.64 6.07
C GLN A 138 6.22 -4.89 6.93
N ILE A 139 5.16 -4.14 6.64
CA ILE A 139 3.85 -4.36 7.24
C ILE A 139 2.80 -4.59 6.15
N LEU A 140 1.81 -5.40 6.49
CA LEU A 140 0.58 -5.56 5.72
C LEU A 140 -0.47 -4.62 6.31
N VAL A 141 -1.09 -3.80 5.47
CA VAL A 141 -2.03 -2.75 5.85
C VAL A 141 -3.45 -3.13 5.45
N SER A 142 -4.39 -2.88 6.36
CA SER A 142 -5.83 -2.97 6.07
C SER A 142 -6.59 -1.85 6.78
N CYS A 143 -7.82 -1.58 6.33
CA CYS A 143 -8.70 -0.55 6.90
C CYS A 143 -8.00 0.81 7.04
N ILE A 144 -7.38 1.24 5.94
CA ILE A 144 -6.69 2.53 5.83
C ILE A 144 -7.66 3.64 5.46
N SER A 145 -7.49 4.81 6.06
CA SER A 145 -8.23 6.03 5.76
C SER A 145 -7.34 7.26 5.82
N LYS A 146 -7.74 8.31 5.09
CA LYS A 146 -7.16 9.65 5.24
C LYS A 146 -7.42 10.20 6.64
N ARG A 147 -6.55 11.08 7.10
CA ARG A 147 -6.74 11.87 8.32
C ARG A 147 -6.70 13.36 8.00
#